data_AF-A0A414PUQ7-F1
#
_entry.id   AF-A0A414PUQ7-F1
#
_cell.length_a   1.000
_cell.length_b   1.000
_cell.length_c   1.000
_cell.angle_alpha   90.00
_cell.angle_beta   90.00
_cell.angle_gamma   90.00
#
_symmetry.space_group_name_H-M   'P 1'
#
loop_
_entity.id
_entity.type
_entity.pdbx_description
1 polymer ?
#
loop_
_entity_poly.entity_id
_entity_poly.type
_entity_poly.pdbx_seq_one_letter_code
_entity_poly.pdbx_strand_id
1 'polypeptide(L)'
;MADIEIFKQLKNQLTENQNEEEYHSDFKFGAYVITEEEKNYIIEKEKILFKRFKAYSENLYEICKALYDVRQKLKKYGDYGEMTFTDWYKFIGLNKDKVSELTKRYELYMLAPDKKAHISSLSIPVVKLLTKKAVDVEVREKILELELKKVEDMVEIIGTPEIIEKPKELRPHIKKTCNFFKKRIEKATSLKELVKEKENISALIKELKELQKEIEQEEKARENENNLQLPTDAEIIEEKIVSHFYKDEDESIYLIDSCDDGEGFCIVRYPNLKSYLDSKNREQTTLITSQKTYDEAHQLLIELANKLNYTPVDIKEETNGF
;
A
#
# COMPACT_ATOMS: atom_id res chain seq x y z
N MET A 1 45.54 -35.81 2.40
CA MET A 1 44.15 -36.27 2.18
C MET A 1 43.16 -35.56 3.12
N ALA A 2 43.46 -35.39 4.41
CA ALA A 2 42.61 -34.65 5.35
C ALA A 2 42.37 -33.16 4.98
N ASP A 3 43.38 -32.43 4.49
CA ASP A 3 43.22 -31.00 4.14
C ASP A 3 42.27 -30.75 2.95
N ILE A 4 42.20 -31.69 2.01
CA ILE A 4 41.29 -31.60 0.85
C ILE A 4 39.84 -31.80 1.28
N GLU A 5 39.62 -32.64 2.29
CA GLU A 5 38.31 -32.96 2.84
C GLU A 5 37.78 -31.82 3.71
N ILE A 6 38.65 -31.18 4.49
CA ILE A 6 38.35 -29.94 5.24
C ILE A 6 38.00 -28.79 4.27
N PHE A 7 38.76 -28.63 3.17
CA PHE A 7 38.46 -27.60 2.17
C PHE A 7 37.13 -27.86 1.44
N LYS A 8 36.80 -29.14 1.19
CA LYS A 8 35.50 -29.53 0.61
C LYS A 8 34.35 -29.26 1.57
N GLN A 9 34.53 -29.55 2.86
CA GLN A 9 33.53 -29.27 3.90
C GLN A 9 33.32 -27.77 4.09
N LEU A 10 34.39 -26.98 4.12
CA LEU A 10 34.31 -25.51 4.18
C LEU A 10 33.65 -24.91 2.94
N LYS A 11 33.98 -25.43 1.75
CA LYS A 11 33.36 -24.98 0.49
C LYS A 11 31.88 -25.35 0.45
N ASN A 12 31.52 -26.55 0.91
CA ASN A 12 30.13 -26.99 1.01
C ASN A 12 29.34 -26.16 2.04
N GLN A 13 29.92 -25.85 3.21
CA GLN A 13 29.31 -24.95 4.20
C GLN A 13 29.18 -23.50 3.68
N LEU A 14 30.14 -23.00 2.90
CA LEU A 14 30.05 -21.70 2.25
C LEU A 14 28.97 -21.67 1.16
N THR A 15 28.81 -22.75 0.38
CA THR A 15 27.73 -22.87 -0.60
C THR A 15 26.37 -23.15 0.03
N GLU A 16 26.28 -23.88 1.14
CA GLU A 16 25.04 -24.07 1.90
C GLU A 16 24.60 -22.75 2.54
N ASN A 17 25.52 -21.95 3.08
CA ASN A 17 25.24 -20.59 3.56
C ASN A 17 24.93 -19.58 2.43
N GLN A 18 25.32 -19.85 1.18
CA GLN A 18 24.95 -19.05 0.01
C GLN A 18 23.63 -19.49 -0.63
N ASN A 19 23.25 -20.76 -0.46
CA ASN A 19 22.03 -21.35 -1.01
C ASN A 19 20.80 -21.21 -0.09
N GLU A 20 20.96 -20.71 1.14
CA GLU A 20 19.84 -20.58 2.08
C GLU A 20 18.91 -19.39 1.84
N GLU A 21 19.09 -18.54 0.81
CA GLU A 21 18.08 -17.57 0.37
C GLU A 21 18.59 -16.85 -0.89
N GLU A 22 18.49 -17.50 -2.05
CA GLU A 22 18.65 -16.77 -3.31
C GLU A 22 17.41 -15.88 -3.48
N TYR A 23 17.49 -14.64 -3.02
CA TYR A 23 16.41 -13.68 -3.19
C TYR A 23 16.11 -13.54 -4.68
N HIS A 24 14.87 -13.88 -5.04
CA HIS A 24 14.31 -13.69 -6.36
C HIS A 24 13.35 -12.50 -6.33
N SER A 25 13.56 -11.58 -7.27
CA SER A 25 12.66 -10.44 -7.45
C SER A 25 11.40 -10.90 -8.17
N ASP A 26 10.25 -10.72 -7.54
CA ASP A 26 8.93 -10.93 -8.19
C ASP A 26 8.52 -9.72 -9.06
N PHE A 27 9.35 -8.68 -9.12
CA PHE A 27 9.06 -7.48 -9.89
C PHE A 27 9.09 -7.77 -11.40
N LYS A 28 8.02 -7.40 -12.10
CA LYS A 28 7.89 -7.62 -13.55
C LYS A 28 8.66 -6.57 -14.34
N PHE A 29 9.99 -6.68 -14.36
CA PHE A 29 10.88 -5.77 -15.10
C PHE A 29 10.51 -5.65 -16.59
N GLY A 30 9.99 -6.72 -17.19
CA GLY A 30 9.58 -6.73 -18.61
C GLY A 30 8.41 -5.80 -18.98
N ALA A 31 7.73 -5.21 -18.00
CA ALA A 31 6.72 -4.17 -18.25
C ALA A 31 7.33 -2.76 -18.44
N TYR A 32 8.66 -2.63 -18.28
CA TYR A 32 9.36 -1.36 -18.29
C TYR A 32 10.60 -1.44 -19.18
N VAL A 33 11.00 -0.31 -19.79
CA VAL A 33 12.24 -0.20 -20.57
C VAL A 33 13.40 0.04 -19.60
N ILE A 34 13.76 -0.98 -18.83
CA ILE A 34 14.87 -0.97 -17.89
C ILE A 34 16.03 -1.75 -18.52
N THR A 35 17.24 -1.19 -18.51
CA THR A 35 18.41 -1.89 -19.05
C THR A 35 18.80 -3.09 -18.16
N GLU A 36 19.47 -4.09 -18.72
CA GLU A 36 19.94 -5.23 -17.92
C GLU A 36 20.93 -4.80 -16.81
N GLU A 37 21.68 -3.73 -17.01
CA GLU A 37 22.58 -3.17 -15.99
C GLU A 37 21.78 -2.57 -14.81
N GLU A 38 20.76 -1.75 -15.09
CA GLU A 38 19.87 -1.19 -14.06
C GLU A 38 19.06 -2.26 -13.33
N LYS A 39 18.56 -3.26 -14.06
CA LYS A 39 17.85 -4.40 -13.49
C LYS A 39 18.73 -5.17 -12.51
N ASN A 40 19.98 -5.47 -12.89
CA ASN A 40 20.93 -6.13 -11.99
C ASN A 40 21.23 -5.30 -10.75
N TYR A 41 21.39 -3.98 -10.91
CA TYR A 41 21.58 -3.06 -9.78
C TYR A 41 20.36 -3.03 -8.84
N ILE A 42 19.14 -2.96 -9.38
CA ILE A 42 17.90 -2.97 -8.58
C ILE A 42 17.80 -4.28 -7.80
N ILE A 43 18.02 -5.42 -8.45
CA ILE A 43 18.01 -6.74 -7.79
C ILE A 43 19.06 -6.81 -6.68
N GLU A 44 20.24 -6.21 -6.87
CA GLU A 44 21.26 -6.15 -5.82
C GLU A 44 20.79 -5.29 -4.62
N LYS A 45 20.12 -4.16 -4.85
CA LYS A 45 19.55 -3.35 -3.77
C LYS A 45 18.41 -4.07 -3.06
N GLU A 46 17.55 -4.77 -3.79
CA GLU A 46 16.50 -5.59 -3.21
C GLU A 46 17.07 -6.71 -2.34
N LYS A 47 18.15 -7.38 -2.77
CA LYS A 47 18.89 -8.36 -1.96
C LYS A 47 19.38 -7.77 -0.63
N ILE A 48 19.94 -6.55 -0.67
CA ILE A 48 20.38 -5.85 0.53
C ILE A 48 19.17 -5.55 1.43
N LEU A 49 18.09 -5.01 0.88
CA LEU A 49 16.87 -4.70 1.63
C LEU A 49 16.31 -5.96 2.29
N PHE A 50 16.17 -7.06 1.55
CA PHE A 50 15.67 -8.34 2.05
C PHE A 50 16.49 -8.84 3.25
N LYS A 51 17.83 -8.88 3.12
CA LYS A 51 18.73 -9.27 4.22
C LYS A 51 18.58 -8.35 5.44
N ARG A 52 18.47 -7.04 5.22
CA ARG A 52 18.28 -6.07 6.30
C ARG A 52 16.92 -6.20 6.98
N PHE A 53 15.87 -6.50 6.23
CA PHE A 53 14.53 -6.76 6.79
C PHE A 53 14.49 -8.04 7.61
N LYS A 54 15.16 -9.11 7.16
CA LYS A 54 15.31 -10.34 7.94
C LYS A 54 16.03 -10.08 9.26
N ALA A 55 17.18 -9.42 9.21
CA ALA A 55 17.91 -9.03 10.41
C ALA A 55 17.09 -8.08 11.31
N TYR A 56 16.31 -7.17 10.73
CA TYR A 56 15.42 -6.29 11.48
C TYR A 56 14.32 -7.08 12.21
N SER A 57 13.73 -8.09 11.57
CA SER A 57 12.73 -8.99 12.18
C SER A 57 13.32 -9.74 13.38
N GLU A 58 14.51 -10.30 13.24
CA GLU A 58 15.22 -10.99 14.33
C GLU A 58 15.54 -10.03 15.49
N ASN A 59 16.08 -8.85 15.17
CA ASN A 59 16.37 -7.82 16.17
C ASN A 59 15.10 -7.36 16.89
N LEU A 60 13.98 -7.20 16.18
CA LEU A 60 12.69 -6.82 16.75
C LEU A 60 12.19 -7.88 17.73
N TYR A 61 12.31 -9.16 17.38
CA TYR A 61 12.01 -10.26 18.30
C TYR A 61 12.86 -10.18 19.58
N GLU A 62 14.18 -10.00 19.46
CA GLU A 62 15.07 -9.91 20.63
C GLU A 62 14.78 -8.66 21.49
N ILE A 63 14.46 -7.51 20.88
CA ILE A 63 14.02 -6.31 21.61
C ILE A 63 12.74 -6.59 22.40
N CYS A 64 11.73 -7.18 21.76
CA CYS A 64 10.46 -7.55 22.38
C CYS A 64 10.66 -8.52 23.54
N LYS A 65 11.52 -9.53 23.36
CA LYS A 65 11.88 -10.52 24.37
C LYS A 65 12.60 -9.91 25.56
N ALA A 66 13.64 -9.11 25.32
CA ALA A 66 14.39 -8.45 26.38
C ALA A 66 13.50 -7.54 27.23
N LEU A 67 12.60 -6.79 26.59
CA LEU A 67 11.62 -5.94 27.27
C LEU A 67 10.68 -6.76 28.16
N TYR A 68 10.17 -7.88 27.64
CA TYR A 68 9.30 -8.78 28.39
C TYR A 68 10.03 -9.43 29.57
N ASP A 69 11.27 -9.90 29.39
CA ASP A 69 12.06 -10.53 30.43
C ASP A 69 12.34 -9.57 31.60
N VAL A 70 12.68 -8.31 31.29
CA VAL A 70 12.82 -7.26 32.30
C VAL A 70 11.49 -7.02 33.01
N ARG A 71 10.37 -6.93 32.27
CA ARG A 71 9.04 -6.80 32.87
C ARG A 71 8.74 -7.93 33.85
N GLN A 72 8.99 -9.20 33.49
CA GLN A 72 8.78 -10.34 34.39
C GLN A 72 9.69 -10.29 35.61
N LYS A 73 10.97 -9.92 35.43
CA LYS A 73 11.91 -9.75 36.54
C LYS A 73 11.50 -8.62 37.48
N LEU A 74 10.87 -7.56 36.99
CA LEU A 74 10.42 -6.44 37.81
C LEU A 74 9.02 -6.66 38.43
N LYS A 75 8.21 -7.56 37.85
CA LYS A 75 6.87 -7.93 38.37
C LYS A 75 6.91 -8.51 39.78
N LYS A 76 8.01 -9.18 40.16
CA LYS A 76 8.20 -9.76 41.50
C LYS A 76 8.25 -8.72 42.62
N TYR A 77 8.40 -7.44 42.29
CA TYR A 77 8.41 -6.35 43.27
C TYR A 77 7.00 -5.78 43.58
N GLY A 78 5.90 -6.45 43.18
CA GLY A 78 4.52 -6.13 43.60
C GLY A 78 3.85 -5.00 42.82
N ASP A 79 2.89 -4.28 43.41
CA ASP A 79 2.31 -3.04 42.81
C ASP A 79 3.39 -1.99 42.51
N TYR A 80 4.52 -2.02 43.24
CA TYR A 80 5.72 -1.26 42.93
C TYR A 80 6.43 -1.75 41.67
N GLY A 81 6.23 -2.99 41.23
CA GLY A 81 6.85 -3.58 40.04
C GLY A 81 6.36 -2.95 38.72
N GLU A 82 5.08 -2.59 38.62
CA GLU A 82 4.56 -1.83 37.48
C GLU A 82 5.08 -0.38 37.47
N MET A 83 5.21 0.26 38.64
CA MET A 83 5.89 1.55 38.77
C MET A 83 7.38 1.46 38.44
N THR A 84 8.08 0.44 38.93
CA THR A 84 9.51 0.22 38.72
C THR A 84 9.82 -0.08 37.25
N PHE A 85 8.98 -0.87 36.58
CA PHE A 85 9.11 -1.09 35.15
C PHE A 85 8.83 0.19 34.35
N THR A 86 7.83 0.97 34.77
CA THR A 86 7.52 2.27 34.18
C THR A 86 8.67 3.26 34.27
N ASP A 87 9.31 3.33 35.43
CA ASP A 87 10.43 4.23 35.67
C ASP A 87 11.69 3.75 34.91
N TRP A 88 11.94 2.44 34.90
CA TRP A 88 13.05 1.86 34.14
C TRP A 88 12.94 2.12 32.64
N TYR A 89 11.77 1.85 32.03
CA TYR A 89 11.65 2.04 30.59
C TYR A 89 11.71 3.53 30.20
N LYS A 90 11.23 4.44 31.06
CA LYS A 90 11.35 5.88 30.83
C LYS A 90 12.81 6.34 30.92
N PHE A 91 13.57 5.80 31.86
CA PHE A 91 14.99 6.10 32.03
C PHE A 91 15.82 5.75 30.78
N ILE A 92 15.53 4.62 30.13
CA ILE A 92 16.19 4.23 28.87
C ILE A 92 15.62 4.93 27.62
N GLY A 93 14.70 5.89 27.79
CA GLY A 93 14.15 6.70 26.70
C GLY A 93 12.96 6.08 25.96
N LEU A 94 12.34 5.02 26.47
CA LEU A 94 11.12 4.45 25.88
C LEU A 94 9.86 5.15 26.39
N ASN A 95 8.85 5.22 25.54
CA ASN A 95 7.52 5.73 25.91
C ASN A 95 6.52 4.59 26.14
N LYS A 96 5.42 4.91 26.82
CA LYS A 96 4.37 3.94 27.17
C LYS A 96 3.77 3.26 25.95
N ASP A 97 3.55 3.99 24.85
CA ASP A 97 2.91 3.46 23.65
C ASP A 97 3.78 2.42 22.95
N LYS A 98 5.08 2.69 22.83
CA LYS A 98 6.07 1.75 22.28
C LYS A 98 6.24 0.53 23.17
N VAL A 99 6.34 0.72 24.49
CA VAL A 99 6.45 -0.41 25.43
C VAL A 99 5.19 -1.30 25.36
N SER A 100 4.01 -0.70 25.30
CA SER A 100 2.74 -1.41 25.14
C SER A 100 2.69 -2.20 23.83
N GLU A 101 3.11 -1.60 22.72
CA GLU A 101 3.16 -2.22 21.41
C GLU A 101 4.16 -3.39 21.34
N LEU A 102 5.40 -3.19 21.79
CA LEU A 102 6.44 -4.22 21.80
C LEU A 102 6.08 -5.39 22.72
N THR A 103 5.50 -5.11 23.89
CA THR A 103 5.09 -6.17 24.82
C THR A 103 3.96 -7.01 24.25
N LYS A 104 2.96 -6.37 23.62
CA LYS A 104 1.85 -7.05 22.93
C LYS A 104 2.33 -7.87 21.73
N ARG A 105 3.28 -7.35 20.97
CA ARG A 105 3.90 -8.10 19.86
C ARG A 105 4.63 -9.34 20.38
N TYR A 106 5.27 -9.25 21.56
CA TYR A 106 5.87 -10.43 22.19
C TYR A 106 4.87 -11.50 22.60
N GLU A 107 3.68 -11.12 23.07
CA GLU A 107 2.60 -12.07 23.34
C GLU A 107 2.25 -12.89 22.08
N LEU A 108 2.27 -12.27 20.89
CA LEU A 108 2.05 -12.98 19.62
C LEU A 108 3.21 -13.94 19.29
N TYR A 109 4.46 -13.55 19.54
CA TYR A 109 5.62 -14.44 19.37
C TYR A 109 5.56 -15.68 20.27
N MET A 110 4.98 -15.54 21.46
CA MET A 110 4.78 -16.68 22.37
C MET A 110 3.70 -17.64 21.87
N LEU A 111 2.68 -17.13 21.17
CA LEU A 111 1.61 -17.95 20.59
C LEU A 111 2.08 -18.72 19.35
N ALA A 112 2.83 -18.08 18.44
CA ALA A 112 3.33 -18.71 17.22
C ALA A 112 4.85 -18.47 17.05
N PRO A 113 5.71 -19.25 17.76
CA PRO A 113 7.16 -19.07 17.73
C PRO A 113 7.81 -19.44 16.40
N ASP A 114 7.13 -20.22 15.58
CA ASP A 114 7.49 -20.58 14.20
C ASP A 114 7.20 -19.44 13.20
N LYS A 115 6.32 -18.49 13.55
CA LYS A 115 5.88 -17.38 12.68
C LYS A 115 6.55 -16.04 12.97
N LYS A 116 7.81 -16.03 13.44
CA LYS A 116 8.54 -14.81 13.84
C LYS A 116 8.61 -13.75 12.73
N ALA A 117 8.99 -14.15 11.52
CA ALA A 117 9.11 -13.24 10.39
C ALA A 117 7.77 -12.56 10.05
N HIS A 118 6.69 -13.34 10.08
CA HIS A 118 5.34 -12.84 9.86
C HIS A 118 4.93 -11.85 10.95
N ILE A 119 5.07 -12.20 12.23
CA ILE A 119 4.70 -11.34 13.37
C ILE A 119 5.51 -10.03 13.39
N SER A 120 6.79 -10.07 12.99
CA SER A 120 7.62 -8.85 12.84
C SER A 120 7.09 -7.90 11.78
N SER A 121 6.50 -8.44 10.69
CA SER A 121 5.96 -7.65 9.59
C SER A 121 4.60 -7.02 9.89
N LEU A 122 3.94 -7.42 10.98
CA LEU A 122 2.62 -6.92 11.33
C LEU A 122 2.65 -5.44 11.67
N SER A 123 1.69 -4.68 11.13
CA SER A 123 1.50 -3.28 11.46
C SER A 123 1.04 -3.08 12.90
N ILE A 124 1.30 -1.89 13.47
CA ILE A 124 0.88 -1.56 14.84
C ILE A 124 -0.64 -1.72 15.05
N PRO A 125 -1.52 -1.29 14.11
CA PRO A 125 -2.96 -1.53 14.22
C PRO A 125 -3.32 -3.02 14.31
N VAL A 126 -2.66 -3.88 13.53
CA VAL A 126 -2.88 -5.32 13.54
C VAL A 126 -2.46 -5.94 14.87
N VAL A 127 -1.27 -5.61 15.37
CA VAL A 127 -0.82 -6.08 16.69
C VAL A 127 -1.82 -5.67 17.78
N LYS A 128 -2.33 -4.43 17.73
CA LYS A 128 -3.34 -3.96 18.68
C LYS A 128 -4.66 -4.71 18.53
N LEU A 129 -5.10 -5.03 17.32
CA LEU A 129 -6.33 -5.78 17.05
C LEU A 129 -6.24 -7.20 17.62
N LEU A 130 -5.18 -7.93 17.27
CA LEU A 130 -4.97 -9.32 17.68
C LEU A 130 -4.78 -9.45 19.20
N THR A 131 -4.21 -8.44 19.85
CA THR A 131 -4.04 -8.44 21.32
C THR A 131 -5.21 -7.84 22.10
N LYS A 132 -6.35 -7.54 21.46
CA LYS A 132 -7.57 -7.14 22.19
C LYS A 132 -8.10 -8.32 22.99
N LYS A 133 -8.52 -8.06 24.24
CA LYS A 133 -9.15 -9.07 25.11
C LYS A 133 -10.37 -9.75 24.50
N ALA A 134 -11.05 -9.08 23.56
CA ALA A 134 -12.24 -9.60 22.88
C ALA A 134 -11.92 -10.63 21.78
N VAL A 135 -10.67 -10.71 21.32
CA VAL A 135 -10.26 -11.70 20.32
C VAL A 135 -9.80 -12.95 21.06
N ASP A 136 -10.46 -14.08 20.79
CA ASP A 136 -10.13 -15.36 21.41
C ASP A 136 -8.75 -15.86 20.96
N VAL A 137 -8.09 -16.64 21.80
CA VAL A 137 -6.73 -17.17 21.55
C VAL A 137 -6.72 -18.07 20.32
N GLU A 138 -7.72 -18.96 20.18
CA GLU A 138 -7.87 -19.86 19.02
C GLU A 138 -8.01 -19.09 17.70
N VAL A 139 -8.72 -17.95 17.73
CA VAL A 139 -8.87 -17.06 16.57
C VAL A 139 -7.55 -16.38 16.22
N ARG A 140 -6.75 -15.98 17.22
CA ARG A 140 -5.42 -15.38 16.99
C ARG A 140 -4.47 -16.39 16.35
N GLU A 141 -4.44 -17.62 16.87
CA GLU A 141 -3.61 -18.70 16.32
C GLU A 141 -3.97 -18.96 14.86
N LYS A 142 -5.26 -19.11 14.54
CA LYS A 142 -5.73 -19.29 13.17
C LYS A 142 -5.34 -18.14 12.23
N ILE A 143 -5.40 -16.89 12.69
CA ILE A 143 -4.99 -15.74 11.88
C ILE A 143 -3.47 -15.74 11.64
N LEU A 144 -2.68 -16.11 12.64
CA LEU A 144 -1.23 -16.23 12.53
C LEU A 144 -0.81 -17.41 11.63
N GLU A 145 -1.54 -18.53 11.67
CA GLU A 145 -1.36 -19.67 10.76
C GLU A 145 -1.63 -19.29 9.30
N LEU A 146 -2.66 -18.48 9.05
CA LEU A 146 -3.02 -18.00 7.71
C LEU A 146 -2.13 -16.86 7.21
N GLU A 147 -1.18 -16.38 8.02
CA GLU A 147 -0.22 -15.31 7.69
C GLU A 147 -0.86 -14.06 7.08
N LEU A 148 -2.06 -13.69 7.54
CA LEU A 148 -2.77 -12.52 7.03
C LEU A 148 -2.04 -11.23 7.39
N LYS A 149 -1.99 -10.28 6.45
CA LYS A 149 -1.31 -8.98 6.66
C LYS A 149 -2.27 -7.80 6.73
N LYS A 150 -3.45 -7.93 6.11
CA LYS A 150 -4.46 -6.88 6.02
C LYS A 150 -5.43 -6.94 7.19
N VAL A 151 -5.84 -5.78 7.66
CA VAL A 151 -6.76 -5.66 8.80
C VAL A 151 -8.15 -6.15 8.40
N GLU A 152 -8.54 -5.89 7.15
CA GLU A 152 -9.85 -6.21 6.57
C GLU A 152 -10.09 -7.72 6.58
N ASP A 153 -9.14 -8.49 6.03
CA ASP A 153 -9.18 -9.96 5.99
C ASP A 153 -9.21 -10.57 7.40
N MET A 154 -8.51 -9.97 8.36
CA MET A 154 -8.55 -10.41 9.76
C MET A 154 -9.88 -10.12 10.43
N VAL A 155 -10.52 -8.99 10.13
CA VAL A 155 -11.82 -8.62 10.70
C VAL A 155 -12.93 -9.57 10.23
N GLU A 156 -12.83 -10.10 9.01
CA GLU A 156 -13.75 -11.14 8.53
C GLU A 156 -13.61 -12.45 9.34
N ILE A 157 -12.38 -12.86 9.68
CA ILE A 157 -12.12 -14.11 10.43
C ILE A 157 -12.40 -13.98 11.92
N ILE A 158 -12.11 -12.81 12.51
CA ILE A 158 -12.47 -12.51 13.90
C ILE A 158 -14.00 -12.58 14.07
N GLY A 159 -14.76 -12.56 12.96
CA GLY A 159 -16.14 -12.12 12.95
C GLY A 159 -16.14 -10.64 13.27
N THR A 160 -17.18 -9.90 12.88
CA THR A 160 -17.35 -8.55 13.42
C THR A 160 -17.31 -8.69 14.95
N PRO A 161 -16.27 -8.21 15.66
CA PRO A 161 -16.40 -8.12 17.09
C PRO A 161 -17.62 -7.22 17.26
N GLU A 162 -18.62 -7.65 18.03
CA GLU A 162 -19.55 -6.71 18.61
C GLU A 162 -18.68 -5.60 19.17
N ILE A 163 -18.68 -4.47 18.46
CA ILE A 163 -18.04 -3.27 18.90
C ILE A 163 -18.87 -2.91 20.13
N ILE A 164 -18.44 -3.38 21.30
CA ILE A 164 -18.78 -2.77 22.58
C ILE A 164 -18.06 -1.41 22.56
N GLU A 165 -18.47 -0.56 21.63
CA GLU A 165 -18.49 0.86 21.84
C GLU A 165 -19.32 1.02 23.11
N LYS A 166 -18.76 1.70 24.11
CA LYS A 166 -19.55 2.30 25.19
C LYS A 166 -20.88 2.76 24.59
N PRO A 167 -22.04 2.44 25.19
CA PRO A 167 -23.33 2.64 24.54
C PRO A 167 -23.40 4.07 24.02
N LYS A 168 -23.19 4.26 22.70
CA LYS A 168 -23.63 5.47 22.03
C LYS A 168 -25.12 5.48 22.29
N GLU A 169 -25.60 6.54 22.91
CA GLU A 169 -27.03 6.72 23.07
C GLU A 169 -27.68 6.51 21.71
N LEU A 170 -28.43 5.41 21.57
CA LEU A 170 -29.15 5.11 20.34
C LEU A 170 -29.97 6.34 20.00
N ARG A 171 -29.84 6.82 18.75
CA ARG A 171 -30.61 7.98 18.29
C ARG A 171 -32.10 7.75 18.63
N PRO A 172 -32.86 8.80 19.02
CA PRO A 172 -34.20 8.64 19.60
C PRO A 172 -35.17 7.78 18.76
N HIS A 173 -35.07 7.85 17.43
CA HIS A 173 -35.89 7.07 16.51
C HIS A 173 -35.53 5.57 16.50
N ILE A 174 -34.25 5.21 16.65
CA ILE A 174 -33.79 3.82 16.75
C ILE A 174 -34.29 3.23 18.07
N LYS A 175 -34.15 3.97 19.16
CA LYS A 175 -34.63 3.55 20.49
C LYS A 175 -36.15 3.34 20.52
N LYS A 176 -36.93 4.21 19.85
CA LYS A 176 -38.39 4.05 19.71
C LYS A 176 -38.75 2.77 18.95
N THR A 177 -38.05 2.48 17.85
CA THR A 177 -38.28 1.28 17.03
C THR A 177 -37.94 0.00 17.79
N CYS A 178 -36.80 -0.03 18.48
CA CYS A 178 -36.44 -1.18 19.33
C CYS A 178 -37.44 -1.40 20.47
N ASN A 179 -37.88 -0.31 21.12
CA ASN A 179 -38.90 -0.40 22.17
C ASN A 179 -40.27 -0.86 21.65
N PHE A 180 -40.61 -0.55 20.40
CA PHE A 180 -41.85 -1.01 19.76
C PHE A 180 -41.87 -2.54 19.63
N PHE A 181 -40.81 -3.13 19.06
CA PHE A 181 -40.70 -4.59 18.95
C PHE A 181 -40.56 -5.26 20.32
N LYS A 182 -39.80 -4.66 21.24
CA LYS A 182 -39.67 -5.18 22.62
C LYS A 182 -41.02 -5.31 23.33
N LYS A 183 -41.87 -4.28 23.23
CA LYS A 183 -43.24 -4.32 23.80
C LYS A 183 -44.14 -5.37 23.13
N ARG A 184 -43.91 -5.69 21.86
CA ARG A 184 -44.68 -6.73 21.15
C ARG A 184 -44.23 -8.13 21.50
N ILE A 185 -42.93 -8.32 21.68
CA ILE A 185 -42.35 -9.57 22.19
C ILE A 185 -42.85 -9.83 23.61
N GLU A 186 -42.87 -8.81 24.48
CA GLU A 186 -43.37 -8.93 25.87
C GLU A 186 -44.88 -9.21 25.95
N LYS A 187 -45.66 -8.79 24.94
CA LYS A 187 -47.12 -9.01 24.88
C LYS A 187 -47.52 -10.25 24.09
N ALA A 188 -46.58 -10.92 23.42
CA ALA A 188 -46.88 -12.10 22.63
C ALA A 188 -47.27 -13.25 23.56
N THR A 189 -48.47 -13.80 23.36
CA THR A 189 -49.00 -14.90 24.17
C THR A 189 -48.88 -16.26 23.48
N SER A 190 -48.50 -16.27 22.20
CA SER A 190 -48.35 -17.49 21.42
C SER A 190 -47.07 -17.52 20.58
N LEU A 191 -46.60 -18.73 20.29
CA LEU A 191 -45.42 -18.96 19.46
C LEU A 191 -45.62 -18.45 18.01
N LYS A 192 -46.87 -18.46 17.52
CA LYS A 192 -47.23 -17.90 16.20
C LYS A 192 -47.03 -16.38 16.15
N GLU A 193 -47.34 -15.66 17.22
CA GLU A 193 -47.11 -14.21 17.30
C GLU A 193 -45.61 -13.88 17.33
N LEU A 194 -44.81 -14.66 18.04
CA LEU A 194 -43.34 -14.48 18.06
C LEU A 194 -42.71 -14.74 16.69
N VAL A 195 -43.17 -15.77 15.97
CA VAL A 195 -42.71 -16.04 14.60
C VAL A 195 -43.07 -14.87 13.67
N LYS A 196 -44.29 -14.35 13.79
CA LYS A 196 -44.73 -13.18 13.01
C LYS A 196 -43.91 -11.93 13.31
N GLU A 197 -43.58 -11.65 14.57
CA GLU A 197 -42.71 -10.52 14.92
C GLU A 197 -41.26 -10.74 14.44
N LYS A 198 -40.76 -11.98 14.44
CA LYS A 198 -39.46 -12.32 13.84
C LYS A 198 -39.44 -12.06 12.34
N GLU A 199 -40.51 -12.41 11.63
CA GLU A 199 -40.67 -12.10 10.20
C GLU A 199 -40.72 -10.60 9.95
N ASN A 200 -41.47 -9.84 10.76
CA ASN A 200 -41.53 -8.37 10.67
C ASN A 200 -40.13 -7.73 10.86
N ILE A 201 -39.36 -8.20 11.84
CA ILE A 201 -37.98 -7.73 12.08
C ILE A 201 -37.09 -8.10 10.89
N SER A 202 -37.23 -9.31 10.35
CA SER A 202 -36.47 -9.75 9.17
C SER A 202 -36.78 -8.91 7.93
N ALA A 203 -38.04 -8.53 7.73
CA ALA A 203 -38.44 -7.64 6.64
C ALA A 203 -37.83 -6.25 6.82
N LEU A 204 -37.88 -5.69 8.04
CA LEU A 204 -37.23 -4.40 8.34
C LEU A 204 -35.72 -4.43 8.09
N ILE A 205 -35.04 -5.51 8.46
CA ILE A 205 -33.60 -5.68 8.18
C ILE A 205 -33.34 -5.68 6.67
N LYS A 206 -34.22 -6.29 5.87
CA LYS A 206 -34.06 -6.32 4.41
C LYS A 206 -34.17 -4.91 3.81
N GLU A 207 -35.19 -4.16 4.19
CA GLU A 207 -35.39 -2.76 3.77
C GLU A 207 -34.20 -1.87 4.17
N LEU A 208 -33.70 -2.00 5.40
CA LEU A 208 -32.53 -1.25 5.87
C LEU A 208 -31.25 -1.59 5.08
N LYS A 209 -31.10 -2.85 4.64
CA LYS A 209 -29.98 -3.25 3.77
C LYS A 209 -30.10 -2.69 2.36
N GLU A 210 -31.32 -2.57 1.83
CA GLU A 210 -31.56 -1.93 0.53
C GLU A 210 -31.24 -0.44 0.60
N LEU A 211 -31.67 0.26 1.65
CA LEU A 211 -31.30 1.66 1.92
C LEU A 211 -29.79 1.85 2.08
N GLN A 212 -29.08 0.91 2.73
CA GLN A 212 -27.62 0.96 2.81
C GLN A 212 -26.95 0.86 1.44
N LYS A 213 -27.46 0.00 0.55
CA LYS A 213 -26.97 -0.10 -0.83
C LYS A 213 -27.26 1.16 -1.64
N GLU A 214 -28.43 1.77 -1.43
CA GLU A 214 -28.79 3.04 -2.06
C GLU A 214 -27.87 4.18 -1.59
N ILE A 215 -27.55 4.23 -0.29
CA ILE A 215 -26.54 5.16 0.25
C ILE A 215 -25.18 4.92 -0.42
N GLU A 216 -24.74 3.67 -0.54
CA GLU A 216 -23.45 3.36 -1.17
C GLU A 216 -23.43 3.73 -2.67
N GLN A 217 -24.56 3.57 -3.37
CA GLN A 217 -24.72 4.01 -4.76
C GLN A 217 -24.71 5.54 -4.88
N GLU A 218 -25.40 6.23 -3.98
CA GLU A 218 -25.44 7.69 -3.91
C GLU A 218 -24.08 8.29 -3.49
N GLU A 219 -23.34 7.64 -2.58
CA GLU A 219 -21.97 8.01 -2.22
C GLU A 219 -21.04 7.86 -3.43
N LYS A 220 -21.12 6.75 -4.16
CA LYS A 220 -20.38 6.57 -5.43
C LYS A 220 -20.81 7.57 -6.50
N ALA A 221 -22.09 7.91 -6.58
CA ALA A 221 -22.60 8.93 -7.50
C ALA A 221 -22.06 10.33 -7.13
N ARG A 222 -21.99 10.68 -5.85
CA ARG A 222 -21.45 11.96 -5.34
C ARG A 222 -19.93 12.06 -5.35
N GLU A 223 -19.24 10.94 -5.19
CA GLU A 223 -17.80 10.83 -5.49
C GLU A 223 -17.56 11.07 -6.98
N ASN A 224 -18.45 10.57 -7.84
CA ASN A 224 -18.43 10.87 -9.28
C ASN A 224 -18.92 12.29 -9.64
N GLU A 225 -19.67 12.98 -8.79
CA GLU A 225 -20.01 14.41 -8.96
C GLU A 225 -18.83 15.34 -8.59
N ASN A 226 -17.92 14.89 -7.71
CA ASN A 226 -16.64 15.60 -7.44
C ASN A 226 -15.56 15.29 -8.49
N ASN A 227 -15.81 14.34 -9.40
CA ASN A 227 -15.15 14.34 -10.71
C ASN A 227 -15.91 15.32 -11.60
N LEU A 228 -15.26 16.45 -11.88
CA LEU A 228 -15.71 17.55 -12.73
C LEU A 228 -16.63 17.11 -13.88
N GLN A 229 -17.94 17.36 -13.78
CA GLN A 229 -18.82 17.30 -14.95
C GLN A 229 -18.53 18.52 -15.83
N LEU A 230 -17.88 18.27 -16.97
CA LEU A 230 -17.94 19.19 -18.10
C LEU A 230 -19.22 18.92 -18.91
N PRO A 231 -19.79 19.95 -19.58
CA PRO A 231 -21.08 19.85 -20.25
C PRO A 231 -21.03 18.79 -21.35
N THR A 232 -21.96 17.85 -21.29
CA THR A 232 -22.24 16.96 -22.40
C THR A 232 -23.03 17.73 -23.44
N ASP A 233 -22.36 18.25 -24.46
CA ASP A 233 -22.88 18.29 -25.83
C ASP A 233 -21.70 18.45 -26.79
N ALA A 234 -21.59 17.46 -27.68
CA ALA A 234 -20.78 17.39 -28.89
C ALA A 234 -19.27 17.05 -28.77
N GLU A 235 -18.98 15.93 -29.43
CA GLU A 235 -17.72 15.45 -30.00
C GLU A 235 -16.73 14.70 -29.08
N ILE A 236 -16.66 13.40 -29.38
CA ILE A 236 -15.66 12.42 -28.96
C ILE A 236 -14.27 13.02 -29.24
N ILE A 237 -13.56 13.48 -28.22
CA ILE A 237 -12.13 13.73 -28.32
C ILE A 237 -11.45 12.46 -27.81
N GLU A 238 -10.90 11.69 -28.75
CA GLU A 238 -9.96 10.61 -28.48
C GLU A 238 -8.88 11.11 -27.51
N GLU A 239 -8.64 10.38 -26.41
CA GLU A 239 -7.53 10.66 -25.49
C GLU A 239 -6.23 10.69 -26.29
N LYS A 240 -5.75 11.90 -26.57
CA LYS A 240 -4.53 12.13 -27.33
C LYS A 240 -3.35 11.70 -26.47
N ILE A 241 -2.65 10.68 -26.93
CA ILE A 241 -1.44 10.11 -26.33
C ILE A 241 -0.47 11.26 -26.00
N VAL A 242 -0.07 11.37 -24.72
CA VAL A 242 0.98 12.31 -24.29
C VAL A 242 2.30 11.77 -24.81
N SER A 243 2.82 12.37 -25.89
CA SER A 243 4.12 12.02 -26.46
C SER A 243 5.13 13.14 -26.18
N HIS A 244 6.40 12.75 -26.05
CA HIS A 244 7.52 13.69 -25.93
C HIS A 244 7.99 14.22 -27.29
N PHE A 245 7.41 13.71 -28.38
CA PHE A 245 7.70 14.12 -29.75
C PHE A 245 6.39 14.39 -30.49
N TYR A 246 6.34 15.51 -31.20
CA TYR A 246 5.19 15.90 -32.00
C TYR A 246 5.62 16.17 -33.44
N LYS A 247 4.72 15.92 -34.37
CA LYS A 247 4.95 16.10 -35.80
C LYS A 247 3.85 16.92 -36.44
N ASP A 248 4.23 17.86 -37.29
CA ASP A 248 3.30 18.69 -38.07
C ASP A 248 2.93 18.04 -39.41
N GLU A 249 2.07 18.71 -40.19
CA GLU A 249 1.67 18.28 -41.54
C GLU A 249 2.85 18.24 -42.53
N ASP A 250 3.91 19.02 -42.27
CA ASP A 250 5.12 19.10 -43.09
C ASP A 250 6.20 18.08 -42.67
N GLU A 251 5.84 17.11 -41.82
CA GLU A 251 6.74 16.07 -41.29
C GLU A 251 7.88 16.60 -40.41
N SER A 252 7.80 17.86 -39.96
CA SER A 252 8.77 18.45 -39.03
C SER A 252 8.54 17.95 -37.61
N ILE A 253 9.62 17.71 -36.87
CA ILE A 253 9.58 17.14 -35.51
C ILE A 253 9.83 18.23 -34.48
N TYR A 254 9.00 18.23 -33.45
CA TYR A 254 9.04 19.14 -32.31
C TYR A 254 9.33 18.37 -31.03
N LEU A 255 10.34 18.81 -30.29
CA LEU A 255 10.79 18.18 -29.04
C LEU A 255 11.45 19.20 -28.11
N ILE A 256 11.74 18.77 -26.88
CA ILE A 256 12.41 19.57 -25.86
C ILE A 256 13.90 19.24 -25.88
N ASP A 257 14.74 20.26 -26.05
CA ASP A 257 16.21 20.15 -25.99
C ASP A 257 16.79 21.14 -24.96
N SER A 258 18.06 20.95 -24.59
CA SER A 258 18.77 21.90 -23.74
C SER A 258 19.05 23.19 -24.51
N CYS A 259 18.86 24.34 -23.87
CA CYS A 259 19.17 25.63 -24.47
C CYS A 259 20.69 25.82 -24.66
N ASP A 260 21.08 26.50 -25.75
CA ASP A 260 22.49 26.79 -26.08
C ASP A 260 23.20 27.67 -25.03
N ASP A 261 22.43 28.39 -24.20
CA ASP A 261 22.93 29.21 -23.08
C ASP A 261 23.25 28.38 -21.81
N GLY A 262 22.96 27.08 -21.82
CA GLY A 262 23.25 26.15 -20.72
C GLY A 262 22.33 26.27 -19.51
N GLU A 263 21.32 27.16 -19.55
CA GLU A 263 20.37 27.37 -18.46
C GLU A 263 18.93 27.17 -18.95
N GLY A 264 18.50 25.90 -19.00
CA GLY A 264 17.08 25.53 -19.17
C GLY A 264 16.79 24.66 -20.39
N PHE A 265 15.49 24.52 -20.66
CA PHE A 265 14.93 23.68 -21.72
C PHE A 265 14.18 24.53 -22.74
N CYS A 266 14.39 24.28 -24.03
CA CYS A 266 13.66 24.94 -25.12
C CYS A 266 12.95 23.94 -26.02
N ILE A 267 11.91 24.42 -26.70
CA ILE A 267 11.22 23.67 -27.73
C ILE A 267 11.93 23.94 -29.05
N VAL A 268 12.44 22.87 -29.66
CA VAL A 268 13.17 22.92 -30.93
C VAL A 268 12.36 22.21 -32.03
N ARG A 269 12.51 22.72 -33.25
CA ARG A 269 11.95 22.13 -34.47
C ARG A 269 13.07 21.63 -35.36
N TYR A 270 12.92 20.38 -35.79
CA TYR A 270 13.71 19.75 -36.84
C TYR A 270 12.86 19.64 -38.11
N PRO A 271 13.41 19.94 -39.31
CA PRO A 271 12.66 19.84 -40.56
C PRO A 271 12.11 18.45 -40.88
N ASN A 272 12.75 17.38 -40.39
CA ASN A 272 12.30 15.99 -40.55
C ASN A 272 13.09 15.06 -39.61
N LEU A 273 12.66 13.79 -39.53
CA LEU A 273 13.31 12.74 -38.72
C LEU A 273 14.79 12.53 -39.07
N LYS A 274 15.16 12.68 -40.35
CA LYS A 274 16.54 12.50 -40.80
C LYS A 274 17.45 13.62 -40.28
N SER A 275 16.96 14.86 -40.24
CA SER A 275 17.67 16.00 -39.65
C SER A 275 17.82 15.88 -38.14
N TYR A 276 16.87 15.24 -37.45
CA TYR A 276 17.00 14.91 -36.03
C TYR A 276 18.07 13.84 -35.76
N LEU A 277 18.13 12.80 -36.60
CA LEU A 277 19.09 11.69 -36.48
C LEU A 277 20.51 12.04 -36.95
N ASP A 278 20.69 13.08 -37.78
CA ASP A 278 22.01 13.51 -38.25
C ASP A 278 22.77 14.30 -37.16
N SER A 279 23.76 13.65 -36.55
CA SER A 279 24.58 14.24 -35.49
C SER A 279 25.59 15.29 -35.98
N LYS A 280 25.78 15.47 -37.30
CA LYS A 280 26.82 16.34 -37.87
C LYS A 280 26.31 17.68 -38.38
N ASN A 281 25.06 17.74 -38.88
CA ASN A 281 24.44 18.94 -39.44
C ASN A 281 23.00 19.11 -38.93
N ARG A 282 22.85 19.35 -37.62
CA ARG A 282 21.53 19.61 -37.02
C ARG A 282 21.01 20.99 -37.45
N GLU A 283 20.21 21.03 -38.50
CA GLU A 283 19.38 22.20 -38.80
C GLU A 283 18.20 22.21 -37.81
N GLN A 284 18.37 22.91 -36.69
CA GLN A 284 17.32 23.09 -35.69
C GLN A 284 16.91 24.56 -35.59
N THR A 285 15.62 24.79 -35.34
CA THR A 285 15.09 26.13 -35.05
C THR A 285 14.47 26.15 -33.67
N THR A 286 14.93 27.05 -32.79
CA THR A 286 14.35 27.25 -31.46
C THR A 286 13.06 28.06 -31.57
N LEU A 287 11.96 27.52 -31.08
CA LEU A 287 10.62 28.13 -31.21
C LEU A 287 10.16 28.86 -29.95
N ILE A 288 10.47 28.31 -28.78
CA ILE A 288 10.12 28.89 -27.48
C ILE A 288 11.40 28.99 -26.65
N THR A 289 11.65 30.16 -26.09
CA THR A 289 12.85 30.46 -25.29
C THR A 289 12.80 29.84 -23.90
N SER A 290 13.98 29.68 -23.30
CA SER A 290 14.31 28.86 -22.13
C SER A 290 13.25 28.82 -21.01
N GLN A 291 12.88 27.60 -20.63
CA GLN A 291 12.13 27.28 -19.42
C GLN A 291 13.07 26.74 -18.34
N LYS A 292 12.74 27.01 -17.07
CA LYS A 292 13.59 26.61 -15.94
C LYS A 292 13.53 25.11 -15.67
N THR A 293 12.40 24.48 -15.98
CA THR A 293 12.19 23.05 -15.74
C THR A 293 11.69 22.34 -17.01
N TYR A 294 11.98 21.04 -17.09
CA TYR A 294 11.52 20.19 -18.18
C TYR A 294 9.99 20.11 -18.22
N ASP A 295 9.34 20.04 -17.05
CA ASP A 295 7.89 19.94 -16.94
C ASP A 295 7.18 21.18 -17.49
N GLU A 296 7.73 22.38 -17.22
CA GLU A 296 7.22 23.64 -17.79
C GLU A 296 7.36 23.65 -19.32
N ALA A 297 8.52 23.23 -19.84
CA ALA A 297 8.73 23.11 -21.29
C ALA A 297 7.80 22.06 -21.94
N HIS A 298 7.51 20.97 -21.23
CA HIS A 298 6.65 19.91 -21.71
C HIS A 298 5.18 20.31 -21.76
N GLN A 299 4.69 21.03 -20.74
CA GLN A 299 3.34 21.59 -20.78
C GLN A 299 3.18 22.57 -21.95
N LEU A 300 4.17 23.44 -22.18
CA LEU A 300 4.14 24.35 -23.33
C LEU A 300 4.20 23.62 -24.69
N LEU A 301 4.93 22.50 -24.78
CA LEU A 301 4.97 21.68 -25.99
C LEU A 301 3.60 21.03 -26.25
N ILE A 302 2.94 20.52 -25.21
CA ILE A 302 1.58 19.95 -25.31
C ILE A 302 0.56 21.02 -25.71
N GLU A 303 0.61 22.21 -25.09
CA GLU A 303 -0.25 23.33 -25.46
C GLU A 303 -0.05 23.76 -26.92
N LEU A 304 1.20 23.83 -27.37
CA LEU A 304 1.55 24.18 -28.74
C LEU A 304 1.07 23.10 -29.73
N ALA A 305 1.30 21.82 -29.41
CA ALA A 305 0.84 20.69 -30.22
C ALA A 305 -0.69 20.62 -30.31
N ASN A 306 -1.40 20.94 -29.23
CA ASN A 306 -2.86 21.00 -29.24
C ASN A 306 -3.39 22.19 -30.05
N LYS A 307 -2.76 23.36 -29.91
CA LYS A 307 -3.15 24.57 -30.65
C LYS A 307 -2.93 24.45 -32.16
N LEU A 308 -1.89 23.72 -32.56
CA LEU A 308 -1.47 23.57 -33.96
C LEU A 308 -1.80 22.19 -34.54
N ASN A 309 -2.58 21.37 -33.83
CA ASN A 309 -2.99 20.04 -34.24
C ASN A 309 -1.85 19.07 -34.59
N TYR A 310 -0.71 19.18 -33.92
CA TYR A 310 0.39 18.26 -34.14
C TYR A 310 0.03 16.84 -33.69
N THR A 311 0.61 15.87 -34.38
CA THR A 311 0.42 14.44 -34.12
C THR A 311 1.51 13.94 -33.17
N PRO A 312 1.16 13.19 -32.10
CA PRO A 312 2.15 12.58 -31.24
C PRO A 312 2.89 11.48 -32.00
N VAL A 313 4.22 11.45 -31.91
CA VAL A 313 5.07 10.45 -32.56
C VAL A 313 5.79 9.62 -31.51
N ASP A 314 5.83 8.30 -31.69
CA ASP A 314 6.77 7.43 -31.00
C ASP A 314 7.96 7.12 -31.92
N ILE A 315 9.07 7.80 -31.70
CA ILE A 315 10.29 7.65 -32.52
C ILE A 315 10.87 6.21 -32.44
N LYS A 316 10.48 5.41 -31.45
CA LYS A 316 10.89 3.99 -31.35
C LYS A 316 10.24 3.10 -32.41
N GLU A 317 9.06 3.46 -32.94
CA GLU A 317 8.40 2.68 -33.99
C GLU A 317 8.92 3.05 -35.38
N GLU A 318 9.20 4.33 -35.65
CA GLU A 318 9.66 4.80 -36.97
C GLU A 318 11.13 4.42 -37.30
N THR A 319 11.95 4.11 -36.29
CA THR A 319 13.36 3.71 -36.49
C THR A 319 13.53 2.23 -36.85
N ASN A 320 12.49 1.40 -36.72
CA ASN A 320 12.53 0.00 -37.16
C ASN A 320 12.47 -0.18 -38.70
N GLY A 321 12.36 0.92 -39.45
CA GLY A 321 12.33 0.94 -40.91
C GLY A 321 13.55 1.57 -41.59
N PHE A 322 14.61 1.93 -40.85
CA PHE A 322 15.84 2.53 -41.39
C PHE A 322 17.07 1.64 -41.28
#